data_AF-A0A950NFF8-F1
#
_entry.id   AF-A0A950NFF8-F1
#
_cell.length_a   1.000
_cell.length_b   1.000
_cell.length_c   1.000
_cell.angle_alpha   90.00
_cell.angle_beta   90.00
_cell.angle_gamma   90.00
#
_symmetry.space_group_name_H-M   'P 1'
#
loop_
_entity.id
_entity.type
_entity.pdbx_description
1 polymer ?
#
loop_
_entity_poly.entity_id
_entity_poly.type
_entity_poly.pdbx_seq_one_letter_code
_entity_poly.pdbx_strand_id
1 'polypeptide(L)' 'MIYPLHAPAMGMLVSDSLQFEELVAVCEEEGRHEFMVVGLPLRLPGGTGSPWNPIAIF' A
#
# COMPACT_ATOMS: atom_id res chain seq x y z
N MET A 1 -11.37 -8.08 -11.40
CA MET A 1 -12.16 -9.18 -10.79
C MET A 1 -11.42 -9.89 -9.63
N ILE A 2 -10.29 -9.36 -9.11
CA ILE A 2 -9.47 -10.07 -8.12
C ILE A 2 -9.77 -9.72 -6.64
N TYR A 3 -10.51 -8.63 -6.40
CA TYR A 3 -10.88 -8.18 -5.06
C TYR A 3 -11.59 -9.25 -4.20
N PRO A 4 -12.53 -10.07 -4.73
CA PRO A 4 -13.18 -11.13 -3.97
C PRO A 4 -12.25 -12.28 -3.58
N LEU A 5 -11.07 -12.40 -4.16
CA LEU A 5 -10.08 -13.38 -3.73
C LEU A 5 -9.22 -12.81 -2.60
N HIS A 6 -8.67 -11.61 -2.79
CA HIS A 6 -7.72 -11.02 -1.85
C HIS A 6 -8.34 -10.71 -0.49
N ALA A 7 -9.44 -9.94 -0.45
CA ALA A 7 -9.99 -9.46 0.81
C ALA A 7 -10.78 -10.56 1.55
N PRO A 8 -11.86 -11.16 0.99
CA PRO A 8 -12.69 -12.05 1.77
C PRO A 8 -12.18 -13.51 1.80
N ALA A 9 -11.49 -14.00 0.76
CA ALA A 9 -11.01 -15.39 0.75
C ALA A 9 -9.60 -15.55 1.36
N MET A 10 -8.71 -14.58 1.17
CA MET A 10 -7.33 -14.63 1.68
C MET A 10 -7.08 -13.75 2.92
N GLY A 11 -8.02 -12.87 3.29
CA GLY A 11 -7.85 -11.95 4.42
C GLY A 11 -6.79 -10.88 4.21
N MET A 12 -6.46 -10.55 2.96
CA MET A 12 -5.45 -9.54 2.62
C MET A 12 -6.01 -8.12 2.73
N LEU A 13 -5.16 -7.20 3.17
CA LEU A 13 -5.42 -5.77 3.04
C LEU A 13 -5.20 -5.34 1.59
N VAL A 14 -6.09 -4.51 1.08
CA VAL A 14 -6.04 -3.98 -0.29
C VAL A 14 -5.98 -2.46 -0.21
N SER A 15 -5.06 -1.86 -0.96
CA SER A 15 -5.00 -0.43 -1.19
C SER A 15 -5.21 -0.14 -2.67
N ASP A 16 -5.98 0.90 -2.95
CA ASP A 16 -6.09 1.53 -4.26
C ASP A 16 -5.57 2.97 -4.20
N SER A 17 -5.54 3.64 -5.35
CA SER A 17 -5.27 5.08 -5.46
C SER A 17 -3.92 5.54 -4.88
N LEU A 18 -2.91 4.67 -4.92
CA LEU A 18 -1.54 4.99 -4.52
C LEU A 18 -0.83 5.82 -5.60
N GLN A 19 0.03 6.73 -5.16
CA GLN A 19 0.84 7.61 -5.98
C GLN A 19 2.27 7.05 -6.02
N PHE A 20 2.78 6.74 -7.22
CA PHE A 20 4.02 5.99 -7.40
C PHE A 20 5.06 6.72 -8.23
N GLU A 21 4.73 7.88 -8.81
CA GLU A 21 5.56 8.54 -9.81
C GLU A 21 6.94 8.89 -9.27
N GLU A 22 7.02 9.43 -8.04
CA GLU A 22 8.31 9.70 -7.37
C GLU A 22 9.02 8.41 -6.95
N LEU A 23 8.28 7.39 -6.50
CA LEU A 23 8.84 6.11 -6.06
C LEU A 23 9.54 5.36 -7.20
N VAL A 24 8.93 5.39 -8.39
CA VAL A 24 9.49 4.75 -9.60
C VAL A 24 10.83 5.38 -9.96
N ALA A 25 10.93 6.72 -9.96
CA ALA A 25 12.19 7.41 -10.26
C ALA A 25 13.32 7.01 -9.30
N VAL A 26 13.03 6.95 -7.98
CA VAL A 26 14.02 6.51 -6.98
C VAL A 26 14.42 5.05 -7.16
N CYS A 27 13.48 4.16 -7.48
CA CYS A 27 13.79 2.75 -7.74
C CYS A 27 14.70 2.57 -8.97
N GLU A 28 14.51 3.37 -10.02
CA GLU A 28 15.33 3.35 -11.23
C GLU A 28 16.74 3.88 -10.97
N GLU A 29 16.87 4.95 -10.18
CA GLU A 29 18.17 5.54 -9.80
C GLU A 29 19.00 4.58 -8.94
N GLU A 30 18.38 3.97 -7.92
CA GLU A 30 19.04 3.05 -7.00
C GLU A 30 19.20 1.63 -7.56
N GLY A 31 18.54 1.30 -8.67
CA GLY A 31 18.50 -0.04 -9.24
C GLY A 31 17.88 -1.08 -8.29
N ARG A 32 17.00 -0.65 -7.39
CA ARG A 32 16.42 -1.48 -6.31
C ARG A 32 14.92 -1.27 -6.20
N HIS A 33 14.18 -2.37 -6.10
CA HIS A 33 12.72 -2.40 -5.90
C HIS A 33 12.29 -2.91 -4.52
N GLU A 34 13.26 -3.15 -3.63
CA GLU A 34 13.03 -3.61 -2.27
C GLU A 34 13.25 -2.45 -1.29
N PHE A 35 12.20 -2.11 -0.56
CA PHE A 35 12.18 -1.04 0.43
C PHE A 35 11.16 -1.36 1.51
N MET A 36 11.31 -0.74 2.68
CA MET A 36 10.34 -0.89 3.76
C MET A 36 9.14 0.03 3.54
N VAL A 37 7.93 -0.52 3.61
CA VAL A 37 6.69 0.25 3.54
C VAL A 37 6.14 0.46 4.94
N VAL A 38 6.03 1.72 5.36
CA VAL A 38 5.41 2.10 6.64
C VAL A 38 4.07 2.75 6.36
N GLY A 39 3.02 2.17 6.91
CA GLY A 39 1.66 2.69 6.80
C GLY A 39 1.00 2.84 8.16
N LEU A 40 0.36 3.98 8.40
CA LEU A 40 -0.37 4.26 9.63
C LEU A 40 -1.86 4.48 9.30
N PRO A 41 -2.67 3.41 9.21
CA PRO A 41 -4.10 3.55 8.99
C PRO A 41 -4.77 4.22 10.20
N LEU A 42 -5.74 5.10 9.94
CA LEU A 42 -6.54 5.71 10.99
C LEU A 42 -7.43 4.65 11.66
N ARG A 43 -7.47 4.63 12.99
CA ARG A 43 -8.36 3.74 13.75
C ARG A 43 -9.81 4.24 13.69
N LEU A 44 -10.61 3.58 12.87
CA LEU A 44 -12.03 3.88 12.68
C LEU A 44 -12.88 2.68 13.12
N PRO A 45 -13.49 2.71 14.31
CA PRO A 45 -14.37 1.62 14.77
C PRO A 45 -15.52 1.37 13.79
N GLY A 46 -15.71 0.12 13.38
CA GLY A 46 -16.74 -0.28 12.41
C GLY A 46 -16.43 0.07 10.94
N GLY A 47 -15.26 0.68 10.66
CA GLY A 47 -14.81 0.95 9.30
C GLY A 47 -14.37 -0.31 8.57
N THR A 48 -14.71 -0.41 7.28
CA THR A 48 -14.20 -1.46 6.37
C THR A 48 -12.86 -1.11 5.73
N GLY A 49 -12.38 0.11 5.98
CA GLY A 49 -11.10 0.64 5.52
C GLY A 49 -10.84 2.01 6.16
N SER A 50 -9.66 2.55 5.90
CA SER A 50 -9.26 3.87 6.38
C SER A 50 -8.33 4.52 5.35
N PRO A 51 -8.37 5.86 5.20
CA PRO A 51 -7.27 6.57 4.55
C PRO A 51 -5.95 6.20 5.23
N TRP A 52 -4.91 6.00 4.43
CA TRP A 52 -3.57 5.74 4.93
C TRP A 52 -2.56 6.44 4.03
N ASN A 53 -1.45 6.86 4.61
CA ASN A 53 -0.34 7.49 3.88
C ASN A 53 0.87 6.55 3.95
N PRO A 54 1.09 5.68 2.95
CA PRO A 54 2.24 4.79 2.93
C PRO A 54 3.51 5.57 2.59
N ILE A 55 4.56 5.33 3.37
CA ILE A 55 5.89 5.90 3.17
C ILE A 55 6.83 4.76 2.81
N ALA A 56 7.54 4.90 1.69
CA ALA A 56 8.62 4.00 1.30
C ALA A 56 9.94 4.48 1.94
N ILE A 57 10.65 3.56 2.59
CA ILE A 57 11.94 3.80 3.23
C ILE A 57 12.98 2.89 2.56
N PHE A 58 13.93 3.52 1.89
CA PHE A 58 15.02 2.89 1.14
C PHE A 58 16.23 2.61 2.01
#